data_AF-A0A443S3H7-F1
#
_entry.id   AF-A0A443S3H7-F1
#
_cell.length_a   1.000
_cell.length_b   1.000
_cell.length_c   1.000
_cell.angle_alpha   90.00
_cell.angle_beta   90.00
_cell.angle_gamma   90.00
#
_symmetry.space_group_name_H-M   'P 1'
#
loop_
_entity.id
_entity.type
_entity.pdbx_description
1 polymer ?
#
loop_
_entity_poly.entity_id
_entity_poly.type
_entity_poly.pdbx_seq_one_letter_code
_entity_poly.pdbx_strand_id
1 'polypeptide(L)'
;PELPEGQVMTIEMKSNWGDEDFIGLNGIEIFEVRNTDIVKIDKVFCESDPNCDVSVLFDGVYRTHDNSHIWITSFNASNPIKIRVKFCEKITLLLIRVWNYNKSRIYSGRGVKHMEISLDNNVVFKGEIAKAFGELIGPPERFGDTILFTTNEALLESLGINDRSFKELLSEAAN
;
A
#
# COMPACT_ATOMS: atom_id res chain seq x y z
N PRO A 1 3.43 -5.05 -15.68
CA PRO A 1 3.09 -6.36 -16.28
C PRO A 1 1.58 -6.58 -16.10
N GLU A 2 0.90 -7.22 -17.06
CA GLU A 2 -0.52 -7.57 -16.87
C GLU A 2 -0.63 -8.83 -16.00
N LEU A 3 -1.47 -8.76 -14.96
CA LEU A 3 -1.82 -9.85 -14.04
C LEU A 3 -0.62 -10.73 -13.62
N PRO A 4 0.45 -10.15 -13.03
CA PRO A 4 1.62 -10.93 -12.66
C PRO A 4 1.28 -11.92 -11.55
N GLU A 5 1.91 -13.08 -11.58
CA GLU A 5 1.68 -14.14 -10.60
C GLU A 5 2.92 -14.39 -9.74
N GLY A 6 2.69 -14.76 -8.48
CA GLY A 6 3.76 -15.18 -7.58
C GLY A 6 3.29 -15.31 -6.14
N GLN A 7 4.22 -15.64 -5.23
CA GLN A 7 3.89 -15.92 -3.83
C GLN A 7 4.60 -14.99 -2.84
N VAL A 8 5.74 -14.42 -3.22
CA VAL A 8 6.55 -13.58 -2.35
C VAL A 8 6.69 -12.20 -2.97
N MET A 9 6.06 -11.21 -2.33
CA MET A 9 6.18 -9.81 -2.70
C MET A 9 7.28 -9.14 -1.88
N THR A 10 8.05 -8.28 -2.52
CA THR A 10 9.01 -7.38 -1.86
C THR A 10 8.64 -5.95 -2.20
N ILE A 11 8.44 -5.13 -1.16
CA ILE A 11 8.08 -3.71 -1.25
C ILE A 11 9.26 -2.90 -0.73
N GLU A 12 9.88 -2.12 -1.59
CA GLU A 12 11.05 -1.30 -1.28
C GLU A 12 10.68 0.18 -1.32
N MET A 13 10.78 0.84 -0.17
CA MET A 13 10.51 2.27 0.01
C MET A 13 11.84 3.03 -0.04
N LYS A 14 12.03 3.81 -1.11
CA LYS A 14 13.34 4.39 -1.45
C LYS A 14 13.53 5.82 -0.96
N SER A 15 12.44 6.56 -0.79
CA SER A 15 12.46 7.94 -0.33
C SER A 15 11.09 8.35 0.18
N ASN A 16 11.04 9.50 0.86
CA ASN A 16 9.82 10.13 1.34
C ASN A 16 9.64 11.53 0.70
N TRP A 17 8.64 12.26 1.17
CA TRP A 17 8.26 13.59 0.69
C TRP A 17 9.01 14.75 1.39
N GLY A 18 10.17 14.49 1.99
CA GLY A 18 11.10 15.50 2.51
C GLY A 18 11.33 15.52 4.01
N ASP A 19 10.95 14.47 4.74
CA ASP A 19 11.35 14.28 6.14
C ASP A 19 12.74 13.60 6.20
N GLU A 20 13.66 14.09 7.02
CA GLU A 20 15.03 13.55 7.05
C GLU A 20 15.14 12.27 7.89
N ASP A 21 14.25 12.11 8.87
CA ASP A 21 14.40 11.14 9.94
C ASP A 21 13.41 9.98 9.82
N PHE A 22 12.26 10.17 9.16
CA PHE A 22 11.18 9.21 9.20
C PHE A 22 10.54 8.91 7.84
N ILE A 23 10.10 7.67 7.69
CA ILE A 23 9.25 7.22 6.59
C ILE A 23 8.08 6.43 7.14
N GLY A 24 6.90 6.57 6.54
CA GLY A 24 5.70 5.91 7.01
C GLY A 24 4.67 5.66 5.92
N LEU A 25 3.65 4.89 6.28
CA LEU A 25 2.48 4.56 5.48
C LEU A 25 1.30 4.33 6.43
N ASN A 26 0.10 4.60 5.95
CA ASN A 26 -1.13 4.17 6.64
C ASN A 26 -1.44 2.71 6.35
N GLY A 27 -1.08 2.19 5.18
CA GLY A 27 -1.21 0.76 4.90
C GLY A 27 -1.14 0.41 3.43
N ILE A 28 -1.28 -0.89 3.15
CA ILE A 28 -1.21 -1.46 1.81
C ILE A 28 -2.34 -2.48 1.67
N GLU A 29 -3.18 -2.30 0.66
CA GLU A 29 -4.14 -3.32 0.22
C GLU A 29 -3.60 -4.04 -1.01
N ILE A 30 -3.78 -5.36 -1.05
CA ILE A 30 -3.35 -6.20 -2.16
C ILE A 30 -4.54 -7.09 -2.53
N PHE A 31 -4.96 -7.02 -3.79
CA PHE A 31 -6.09 -7.78 -4.31
C PHE A 31 -5.60 -8.79 -5.36
N GLU A 32 -6.24 -9.96 -5.40
CA GLU A 32 -6.00 -10.97 -6.44
C GLU A 32 -7.25 -11.25 -7.30
N VAL A 33 -7.02 -11.89 -8.44
CA VAL A 33 -8.09 -12.21 -9.41
C VAL A 33 -9.11 -13.22 -8.87
N ARG A 34 -8.66 -14.28 -8.16
CA ARG A 34 -9.52 -15.45 -7.86
C ARG A 34 -10.73 -15.13 -6.99
N ASN A 35 -10.57 -14.25 -6.01
CA ASN A 35 -11.63 -13.82 -5.11
C ASN A 35 -11.99 -12.34 -5.26
N THR A 36 -11.20 -11.56 -6.02
CA THR A 36 -11.32 -10.09 -6.10
C THR A 36 -11.42 -9.44 -4.72
N ASP A 37 -10.75 -10.02 -3.73
CA ASP A 37 -10.75 -9.60 -2.34
C ASP A 37 -9.29 -9.48 -1.86
N ILE A 38 -9.11 -9.00 -0.63
CA ILE A 38 -7.79 -8.84 -0.02
C ILE A 38 -7.12 -10.21 0.11
N VAL A 39 -5.87 -10.30 -0.34
CA VAL A 39 -5.09 -11.54 -0.31
C VAL A 39 -4.78 -11.96 1.14
N LYS A 40 -4.75 -13.27 1.37
CA LYS A 40 -4.34 -13.82 2.66
C LYS A 40 -2.82 -13.85 2.77
N ILE A 41 -2.30 -13.18 3.79
CA ILE A 41 -0.87 -13.11 4.10
C ILE A 41 -0.52 -14.21 5.11
N ASP A 42 0.48 -15.01 4.76
CA ASP A 42 1.09 -16.03 5.64
C ASP A 42 2.08 -15.38 6.59
N LYS A 43 2.97 -14.54 6.05
CA LYS A 43 4.01 -13.87 6.84
C LYS A 43 4.38 -12.52 6.24
N VAL A 44 4.61 -11.55 7.12
CA VAL A 44 5.16 -10.25 6.74
C VAL A 44 6.27 -9.86 7.71
N PHE A 45 7.36 -9.28 7.19
CA PHE A 45 8.48 -8.81 8.00
C PHE A 45 9.30 -7.76 7.25
N CYS A 46 9.98 -6.91 8.01
CA CYS A 46 10.95 -5.97 7.47
C CYS A 46 12.32 -6.67 7.31
N GLU A 47 12.86 -6.71 6.09
CA GLU A 47 14.20 -7.24 5.81
C GLU A 47 15.30 -6.27 6.26
N SER A 48 15.04 -4.96 6.19
CA SER A 48 16.03 -3.93 6.53
C SER A 48 16.24 -3.76 8.04
N ASP A 49 15.23 -4.08 8.85
CA ASP A 49 15.28 -4.02 10.32
C ASP A 49 14.36 -5.08 10.94
N PRO A 50 14.91 -6.15 11.54
CA PRO A 50 14.12 -7.20 12.19
C PRO A 50 13.24 -6.74 13.36
N ASN A 51 13.51 -5.57 13.95
CA ASN A 51 12.71 -5.01 15.05
C ASN A 51 11.55 -4.14 14.56
N CYS A 52 11.49 -3.85 13.25
CA CYS A 52 10.45 -3.06 12.66
C CYS A 52 9.18 -3.92 12.46
N ASP A 53 8.17 -3.68 13.29
CA ASP A 53 6.85 -4.27 13.12
C ASP A 53 6.12 -3.61 11.96
N VAL A 54 5.78 -4.42 10.96
CA VAL A 54 5.13 -4.03 9.71
C VAL A 54 3.72 -4.62 9.57
N SER A 55 3.24 -5.32 10.60
CA SER A 55 1.93 -5.97 10.59
C SER A 55 0.78 -4.97 10.43
N VAL A 56 0.92 -3.79 11.04
CA VAL A 56 -0.07 -2.70 10.98
C VAL A 56 -0.34 -2.22 9.55
N LEU A 57 0.59 -2.40 8.60
CA LEU A 57 0.35 -2.04 7.20
C LEU A 57 -0.78 -2.84 6.54
N PHE A 58 -1.15 -3.99 7.11
CA PHE A 58 -2.09 -4.94 6.54
C PHE A 58 -3.27 -5.23 7.48
N ASP A 59 -3.55 -4.35 8.43
CA ASP A 59 -4.59 -4.54 9.44
C ASP A 59 -6.02 -4.18 8.97
N GLY A 60 -6.15 -3.55 7.79
CA GLY A 60 -7.42 -3.15 7.20
C GLY A 60 -7.92 -1.77 7.62
N VAL A 61 -7.14 -0.97 8.35
CA VAL A 61 -7.56 0.35 8.87
C VAL A 61 -6.75 1.48 8.23
N TYR A 62 -7.15 1.90 7.04
CA TYR A 62 -6.33 2.80 6.23
C TYR A 62 -6.61 4.30 6.43
N ARG A 63 -7.88 4.69 6.57
CA ARG A 63 -8.30 6.10 6.69
C ARG A 63 -8.37 6.53 8.15
N THR A 64 -7.20 6.68 8.75
CA THR A 64 -7.07 6.95 10.18
C THR A 64 -5.93 7.91 10.47
N HIS A 65 -6.01 8.56 11.63
CA HIS A 65 -4.91 9.30 12.24
C HIS A 65 -4.42 8.59 13.52
N ASP A 66 -4.98 7.45 13.90
CA ASP A 66 -4.59 6.72 15.10
C ASP A 66 -3.19 6.08 14.92
N ASN A 67 -2.31 6.27 15.88
CA ASN A 67 -0.97 5.68 15.85
C ASN A 67 -1.00 4.15 15.97
N SER A 68 -2.08 3.56 16.49
CA SER A 68 -2.24 2.11 16.54
C SER A 68 -2.40 1.48 15.15
N HIS A 69 -2.75 2.28 14.14
CA HIS A 69 -3.10 1.87 12.78
C HIS A 69 -2.26 2.58 11.70
N ILE A 70 -1.14 3.21 12.09
CA ILE A 70 -0.23 3.89 11.15
C ILE A 70 1.18 3.40 11.39
N TRP A 71 1.85 3.03 10.31
CA TRP A 71 3.24 2.60 10.35
C TRP A 71 4.20 3.77 10.14
N ILE A 72 5.26 3.81 10.94
CA ILE A 72 6.37 4.76 10.81
C ILE A 72 7.64 4.13 11.35
N THR A 73 8.77 4.40 10.70
CA THR A 73 10.09 3.97 11.16
C THR A 73 11.16 5.01 10.82
N SER A 74 12.32 4.88 11.45
CA SER A 74 13.50 5.69 11.11
C SER A 74 13.91 5.47 9.67
N PHE A 75 14.25 6.55 8.98
CA PHE A 75 14.61 6.56 7.57
C PHE A 75 16.04 7.04 7.36
N ASN A 76 16.71 6.44 6.38
CA ASN A 76 17.99 6.92 5.88
C ASN A 76 17.98 6.75 4.35
N ALA A 77 18.20 7.84 3.61
CA ALA A 77 18.17 7.81 2.14
C ALA A 77 19.17 6.83 1.50
N SER A 78 20.22 6.44 2.24
CA SER A 78 21.21 5.45 1.78
C SER A 78 20.79 4.00 2.07
N ASN A 79 19.76 3.77 2.90
CA ASN A 79 19.27 2.45 3.26
C ASN A 79 17.74 2.35 3.12
N PRO A 80 17.23 1.97 1.94
CA PRO A 80 15.81 1.79 1.69
C PRO A 80 15.18 0.77 2.67
N ILE A 81 13.92 1.03 3.05
CA ILE A 81 13.16 0.07 3.84
C ILE A 81 12.58 -0.99 2.91
N LYS A 82 12.86 -2.26 3.21
CA LYS A 82 12.41 -3.40 2.43
C LYS A 82 11.51 -4.29 3.26
N ILE A 83 10.28 -4.47 2.80
CA ILE A 83 9.28 -5.33 3.43
C ILE A 83 9.08 -6.55 2.54
N ARG A 84 9.10 -7.72 3.16
CA ARG A 84 8.74 -8.98 2.52
C ARG A 84 7.37 -9.44 2.98
N VAL A 85 6.51 -9.73 2.01
CA VAL A 85 5.18 -10.31 2.21
C VAL A 85 5.15 -11.67 1.53
N LYS A 86 4.84 -12.73 2.29
CA LYS A 86 4.60 -14.06 1.77
C LYS A 86 3.10 -14.35 1.87
N PHE A 87 2.50 -14.71 0.74
CA PHE A 87 1.10 -15.09 0.69
C PHE A 87 0.90 -16.57 1.03
N CYS A 88 -0.28 -16.92 1.54
CA CYS A 88 -0.64 -18.32 1.85
C CYS A 88 -0.53 -19.22 0.60
N GLU A 89 -0.87 -18.67 -0.56
CA GLU A 89 -0.81 -19.35 -1.86
C GLU A 89 -0.18 -18.43 -2.90
N LYS A 90 0.20 -18.99 -4.05
CA LYS A 90 0.54 -18.18 -5.23
C LYS A 90 -0.69 -17.37 -5.64
N ILE A 91 -0.57 -16.06 -5.82
CA ILE A 91 -1.64 -15.15 -6.23
C ILE A 91 -1.48 -14.72 -7.69
N THR A 92 -2.57 -14.26 -8.29
CA THR A 92 -2.55 -13.47 -9.54
C THR A 92 -2.90 -12.04 -9.18
N LEU A 93 -1.89 -11.16 -9.19
CA LEU A 93 -2.01 -9.79 -8.68
C LEU A 93 -2.93 -8.95 -9.57
N LEU A 94 -3.98 -8.41 -8.98
CA LEU A 94 -4.99 -7.59 -9.66
C LEU A 94 -4.75 -6.10 -9.42
N LEU A 95 -4.55 -5.72 -8.16
CA LEU A 95 -4.41 -4.34 -7.73
C LEU A 95 -3.59 -4.26 -6.43
N ILE A 96 -2.79 -3.21 -6.32
CA ILE A 96 -2.20 -2.78 -5.05
C ILE A 96 -2.67 -1.36 -4.77
N ARG A 97 -3.23 -1.11 -3.59
CA ARG A 97 -3.49 0.24 -3.11
C ARG A 97 -2.49 0.60 -2.03
N VAL A 98 -1.81 1.72 -2.19
CA VAL A 98 -0.88 2.27 -1.21
C VAL A 98 -1.55 3.44 -0.53
N TRP A 99 -1.84 3.28 0.76
CA TRP A 99 -2.32 4.35 1.63
C TRP A 99 -1.12 5.02 2.27
N ASN A 100 -0.77 6.19 1.75
CA ASN A 100 0.40 6.92 2.17
C ASN A 100 0.22 7.53 3.57
N TYR A 101 1.33 7.92 4.20
CA TYR A 101 1.32 8.41 5.58
C TYR A 101 0.47 9.68 5.73
N ASN A 102 -0.64 9.55 6.46
CA ASN A 102 -1.69 10.56 6.51
C ASN A 102 -1.90 11.14 7.91
N LYS A 103 -0.95 10.99 8.84
CA LYS A 103 -1.14 11.41 10.26
C LYS A 103 -1.65 12.85 10.43
N SER A 104 -1.13 13.78 9.64
CA SER A 104 -1.58 15.17 9.57
C SER A 104 -0.90 15.91 8.41
N ARG A 105 -1.41 17.09 8.06
CA ARG A 105 -0.82 17.97 7.04
C ARG A 105 0.67 18.25 7.27
N ILE A 106 1.07 18.52 8.50
CA ILE A 106 2.47 18.88 8.83
C ILE A 106 3.42 17.67 8.78
N TYR A 107 2.92 16.45 8.98
CA TYR A 107 3.74 15.23 8.94
C TYR A 107 3.63 14.46 7.63
N SER A 108 2.83 14.94 6.68
CA SER A 108 2.68 14.34 5.34
C SER A 108 4.02 14.16 4.59
N GLY A 109 5.06 14.93 4.94
CA GLY A 109 6.42 14.77 4.41
C GLY A 109 7.06 13.40 4.68
N ARG A 110 6.56 12.67 5.68
CA ARG A 110 7.01 11.31 6.05
C ARG A 110 6.47 10.22 5.12
N GLY A 111 5.48 10.54 4.30
CA GLY A 111 4.92 9.58 3.35
C GLY A 111 5.96 9.10 2.34
N VAL A 112 5.83 7.86 1.90
CA VAL A 112 6.67 7.28 0.83
C VAL A 112 6.48 8.08 -0.45
N LYS A 113 7.60 8.45 -1.09
CA LYS A 113 7.62 9.10 -2.40
C LYS A 113 7.96 8.12 -3.50
N HIS A 114 9.09 7.42 -3.43
CA HIS A 114 9.47 6.44 -4.45
C HIS A 114 9.37 5.02 -3.91
N MET A 115 8.66 4.16 -4.63
CA MET A 115 8.45 2.76 -4.26
C MET A 115 8.78 1.83 -5.44
N GLU A 116 9.39 0.69 -5.13
CA GLU A 116 9.58 -0.42 -6.06
C GLU A 116 8.95 -1.68 -5.47
N ILE A 117 8.10 -2.35 -6.23
CA ILE A 117 7.43 -3.57 -5.82
C ILE A 117 7.83 -4.68 -6.79
N SER A 118 8.26 -5.81 -6.24
CA SER A 118 8.55 -7.02 -6.99
C SER A 118 7.73 -8.20 -6.47
N LEU A 119 7.41 -9.13 -7.37
CA LEU A 119 6.72 -10.38 -7.09
C LEU A 119 7.59 -11.53 -7.61
N ASP A 120 8.01 -12.42 -6.71
CA ASP A 120 8.98 -13.49 -6.97
C ASP A 120 10.24 -12.97 -7.70
N ASN A 121 10.76 -11.84 -7.22
CA ASN A 121 11.93 -11.11 -7.75
C ASN A 121 11.74 -10.44 -9.12
N ASN A 122 10.54 -10.47 -9.70
CA ASN A 122 10.22 -9.71 -10.92
C ASN A 122 9.62 -8.37 -10.53
N VAL A 123 10.19 -7.25 -10.98
CA VAL A 123 9.63 -5.92 -10.71
C VAL A 123 8.28 -5.78 -11.40
N VAL A 124 7.24 -5.52 -10.62
CA VAL A 124 5.87 -5.31 -11.11
C VAL A 124 5.48 -3.84 -11.10
N PHE A 125 6.06 -3.04 -10.20
CA PHE A 125 5.86 -1.60 -10.14
C PHE A 125 7.15 -0.88 -9.73
N LYS A 126 7.37 0.29 -10.32
CA LYS A 126 8.43 1.22 -9.94
C LYS A 126 7.97 2.63 -10.28
N GLY A 127 7.77 3.46 -9.27
CA GLY A 127 7.20 4.78 -9.51
C GLY A 127 7.15 5.65 -8.26
N GLU A 128 6.57 6.82 -8.46
CA GLU A 128 6.24 7.75 -7.38
C GLU A 128 4.87 7.37 -6.78
N ILE A 129 4.70 7.59 -5.48
CA ILE A 129 3.45 7.43 -4.74
C ILE A 129 3.01 8.82 -4.26
N ALA A 130 1.79 9.21 -4.62
CA ALA A 130 1.20 10.49 -4.27
C ALA A 130 1.26 10.76 -2.76
N LYS A 131 1.63 11.99 -2.40
CA LYS A 131 1.68 12.47 -1.02
C LYS A 131 0.26 12.53 -0.44
N ALA A 132 0.06 12.02 0.77
CA ALA A 132 -1.22 12.19 1.45
C ALA A 132 -1.42 13.63 1.95
N PHE A 133 -2.68 14.09 1.96
CA PHE A 133 -3.03 15.48 2.26
C PHE A 133 -3.17 15.77 3.76
N GLY A 134 -3.24 14.74 4.62
CA GLY A 134 -3.41 14.89 6.07
C GLY A 134 -4.85 15.11 6.53
N GLU A 135 -5.84 14.80 5.68
CA GLU A 135 -7.27 14.86 5.97
C GLU A 135 -7.84 13.46 6.02
N LEU A 136 -8.93 13.24 6.77
CA LEU A 136 -9.63 11.95 6.78
C LEU A 136 -10.71 11.83 5.70
N ILE A 137 -11.16 12.95 5.13
CA ILE A 137 -12.23 13.02 4.14
C ILE A 137 -11.68 13.61 2.85
N GLY A 138 -11.99 12.97 1.73
CA GLY A 138 -11.56 13.42 0.42
C GLY A 138 -11.65 12.31 -0.62
N PRO A 139 -11.38 12.63 -1.89
CA PRO A 139 -11.30 11.62 -2.93
C PRO A 139 -10.03 10.77 -2.76
N PRO A 140 -9.97 9.56 -3.35
CA PRO A 140 -8.91 8.58 -3.11
C PRO A 140 -7.49 9.12 -3.35
N GLU A 141 -7.32 10.02 -4.31
CA GLU A 141 -6.02 10.59 -4.71
C GLU A 141 -5.40 11.45 -3.61
N ARG A 142 -6.16 11.83 -2.57
CA ARG A 142 -5.64 12.55 -1.40
C ARG A 142 -4.93 11.66 -0.39
N PHE A 143 -5.01 10.34 -0.54
CA PHE A 143 -4.49 9.40 0.45
C PHE A 143 -3.30 8.58 -0.05
N GLY A 144 -3.05 8.54 -1.37
CA GLY A 144 -1.99 7.74 -1.97
C GLY A 144 -2.38 7.30 -3.38
N ASP A 145 -1.96 6.11 -3.78
CA ASP A 145 -2.13 5.63 -5.16
C ASP A 145 -2.72 4.22 -5.26
N THR A 146 -3.37 3.98 -6.39
CA THR A 146 -3.86 2.67 -6.80
C THR A 146 -3.08 2.20 -8.02
N ILE A 147 -2.40 1.07 -7.89
CA ILE A 147 -1.59 0.43 -8.94
C ILE A 147 -2.40 -0.74 -9.49
N LEU A 148 -2.87 -0.60 -10.73
CA LEU A 148 -3.74 -1.58 -11.39
C LEU A 148 -2.96 -2.46 -12.37
N PHE A 149 -3.21 -3.76 -12.34
CA PHE A 149 -2.50 -4.75 -13.17
C PHE A 149 -3.37 -5.37 -14.27
N THR A 150 -4.55 -4.81 -14.54
CA THR A 150 -5.43 -5.25 -15.64
C THR A 150 -6.19 -4.07 -16.24
N THR A 151 -6.66 -4.24 -17.47
CA THR A 151 -7.64 -3.36 -18.11
C THR A 151 -8.96 -4.09 -18.41
N ASN A 152 -9.10 -5.34 -17.97
CA ASN A 152 -10.29 -6.15 -18.20
C ASN A 152 -11.48 -5.63 -17.39
N GLU A 153 -12.48 -5.08 -18.08
CA GLU A 153 -13.66 -4.46 -17.48
C GLU A 153 -14.40 -5.39 -16.50
N ALA A 154 -14.55 -6.68 -16.81
CA ALA A 154 -15.24 -7.62 -15.94
C ALA A 154 -14.52 -7.82 -14.60
N LEU A 155 -13.18 -7.81 -14.61
CA LEU A 155 -12.39 -7.87 -13.37
C LEU A 155 -12.50 -6.57 -12.56
N LEU A 156 -12.53 -5.42 -13.24
CA LEU A 156 -12.69 -4.11 -12.59
C LEU A 156 -14.09 -3.93 -11.97
N GLU A 157 -15.13 -4.40 -12.65
CA GLU A 157 -16.49 -4.43 -12.12
C GLU A 157 -16.59 -5.34 -10.89
N SER A 158 -16.04 -6.55 -10.97
CA SER A 158 -16.00 -7.48 -9.84
C SER A 158 -15.22 -6.91 -8.65
N LEU A 159 -14.09 -6.25 -8.91
CA LEU A 159 -13.33 -5.55 -7.87
C LEU A 159 -14.16 -4.44 -7.22
N GLY A 160 -14.81 -3.58 -8.01
CA GLY A 160 -15.65 -2.50 -7.48
C GLY A 160 -16.80 -3.00 -6.59
N ILE A 161 -17.30 -4.22 -6.86
CA ILE A 161 -18.32 -4.88 -6.05
C ILE A 161 -17.74 -5.47 -4.75
N ASN A 162 -16.45 -5.78 -4.65
CA ASN A 162 -15.89 -6.43 -3.46
C ASN A 162 -15.02 -5.49 -2.60
N ASP A 163 -14.50 -4.43 -3.19
CA ASP A 163 -13.64 -3.45 -2.56
C ASP A 163 -14.42 -2.55 -1.58
N ARG A 164 -14.27 -2.84 -0.28
CA ARG A 164 -14.95 -2.10 0.79
C ARG A 164 -14.49 -0.65 0.86
N SER A 165 -13.18 -0.42 0.80
CA SER A 165 -12.57 0.90 0.84
C SER A 165 -13.09 1.78 -0.32
N PHE A 166 -13.20 1.21 -1.52
CA PHE A 166 -13.77 1.91 -2.68
C PHE A 166 -15.26 2.24 -2.51
N LYS A 167 -16.06 1.32 -1.96
CA LYS A 167 -17.48 1.58 -1.67
C LYS A 167 -17.69 2.69 -0.65
N GLU A 168 -16.88 2.70 0.41
CA GLU A 168 -16.91 3.76 1.43
C GLU A 168 -16.63 5.12 0.78
N LEU A 169 -15.60 5.20 -0.07
CA LEU A 169 -15.26 6.40 -0.84
C LEU A 169 -16.43 6.89 -1.72
N LEU A 170 -17.10 6.00 -2.44
CA LEU A 170 -18.26 6.37 -3.27
C LEU A 170 -19.43 6.88 -2.43
N SER A 171 -19.68 6.28 -1.26
CA SER A 171 -20.76 6.70 -0.37
C SER A 171 -20.54 8.09 0.24
N GLU A 172 -19.29 8.44 0.51
CA GLU A 172 -18.93 9.76 1.03
C GLU A 172 -18.98 10.84 -0.05
N ALA A 173 -18.58 10.52 -1.29
CA ALA A 173 -18.67 11.47 -2.40
C ALA A 173 -20.12 11.79 -2.82
N ALA A 174 -21.08 10.96 -2.44
CA ALA A 174 -22.50 11.13 -2.72
C ALA A 174 -23.25 11.95 -1.65
N ASN A 175 -22.62 12.27 -0.52
CA ASN A 175 -23.17 13.05 0.60
C ASN A 175 -22.58 14.46 0.66
#